data_AF-A0AB34KYU4-F1
#
_entry.id   AF-A0AB34KYU4-F1
#
_cell.length_a   1.000
_cell.length_b   1.000
_cell.length_c   1.000
_cell.angle_alpha   90.00
_cell.angle_beta   90.00
_cell.angle_gamma   90.00
#
_symmetry.space_group_name_H-M   'P 1'
#
loop_
_entity.id
_entity.type
_entity.pdbx_description
1 polymer ?
#
loop_
_entity_poly.entity_id
_entity_poly.type
_entity_poly.pdbx_seq_one_letter_code
_entity_poly.pdbx_strand_id
1 'polypeptide(L)'
;MAIGSRTKMMLVAMLALLSQRSLAEDWTQKLLFHGTSLILRPDYSHHEAANHTATAANFYCYFGQTGYISFGWWLPASADADSTPCHPDNEQFDWFEYTTSKIECTTTKCHAHMVNWDNVPKPKQPFFEEDYVFQTVNSLSDNAGRFHLGYFDGEGGALAVGTARPLSFNEETEAECRKALRMLRHVQATRKIELPFELSDVCGEATISKAGGTQTPLALPWVG
;
A
#
# COMPACT_ATOMS: atom_id res chain seq x y z
N MET A 1 55.53 -6.54 41.78
CA MET A 1 54.52 -5.49 42.04
C MET A 1 53.98 -5.03 40.70
N ALA A 2 52.66 -5.07 40.54
CA ALA A 2 51.97 -5.12 39.26
C ALA A 2 51.93 -3.78 38.52
N ILE A 3 52.25 -3.81 37.21
CA ILE A 3 52.00 -2.73 36.26
C ILE A 3 50.61 -2.97 35.67
N GLY A 4 49.69 -2.05 35.95
CA GLY A 4 48.28 -2.15 35.62
C GLY A 4 48.00 -2.06 34.12
N SER A 5 47.41 -3.13 33.58
CA SER A 5 46.78 -3.18 32.26
C SER A 5 45.52 -2.31 32.24
N ARG A 6 45.60 -1.13 31.61
CA ARG A 6 44.43 -0.28 31.30
C ARG A 6 44.53 0.32 29.88
N THR A 7 44.89 -0.50 28.90
CA THR A 7 45.05 -0.03 27.51
C THR A 7 44.40 -0.95 26.48
N LYS A 8 43.26 -1.57 26.82
CA LYS A 8 42.44 -2.34 25.88
C LYS A 8 40.96 -2.28 26.24
N MET A 9 40.36 -1.09 26.28
CA MET A 9 38.90 -1.01 26.41
C MET A 9 38.31 0.30 25.88
N MET A 10 38.90 0.84 24.80
CA MET A 10 38.39 2.06 24.17
C MET A 10 38.44 2.01 22.65
N LEU A 11 38.37 0.81 22.06
CA LEU A 11 38.27 0.62 20.60
C LEU A 11 37.08 -0.25 20.16
N VAL A 12 36.18 -0.63 21.07
CA VAL A 12 34.99 -1.44 20.76
C VAL A 12 33.69 -0.61 20.81
N ALA A 13 33.73 0.60 21.38
CA ALA A 13 32.54 1.43 21.57
C ALA A 13 32.20 2.39 20.41
N MET A 14 33.04 2.49 19.36
CA MET A 14 32.76 3.32 18.18
C MET A 14 32.38 2.54 16.92
N LEU A 15 32.41 1.20 16.95
CA LEU A 15 31.89 0.35 15.85
C LEU A 15 30.45 -0.12 16.06
N ALA A 16 29.82 0.23 17.19
CA ALA A 16 28.43 -0.12 17.50
C ALA A 16 27.44 1.06 17.34
N LEU A 17 27.85 2.14 16.67
CA LEU A 17 27.00 3.29 16.34
C LEU A 17 26.73 3.44 14.83
N LEU A 18 27.12 2.43 14.03
CA LEU A 18 26.93 2.42 12.57
C LEU A 18 25.95 1.34 12.08
N SER A 19 25.25 0.63 12.97
CA SER A 19 24.31 -0.44 12.60
C SER A 19 22.89 -0.25 13.13
N GLN A 20 22.54 0.95 13.62
CA GLN A 20 21.16 1.34 13.92
C GLN A 20 20.66 2.40 12.93
N ARG A 21 20.90 2.19 11.62
CA ARG A 21 19.93 2.71 10.65
C ARG A 21 18.68 1.90 10.85
N SER A 22 17.75 2.50 11.59
CA SER A 22 16.37 2.04 11.75
C SER A 22 15.85 1.56 10.41
N LEU A 23 15.36 0.33 10.38
CA LEU A 23 14.58 -0.29 9.31
C LEU A 23 13.19 0.37 9.21
N ALA A 24 13.20 1.68 9.02
CA ALA A 24 12.04 2.54 8.89
C ALA A 24 12.13 3.31 7.58
N GLU A 25 12.47 2.63 6.50
CA GLU A 25 12.42 3.12 5.12
C GLU A 25 11.91 1.92 4.34
N ASP A 26 10.63 1.88 3.93
CA ASP A 26 10.33 1.85 2.49
C ASP A 26 8.89 2.19 2.08
N TRP A 27 8.08 2.69 3.01
CA TRP A 27 6.80 3.35 2.68
C TRP A 27 7.01 4.83 2.29
N THR A 28 8.26 5.26 2.14
CA THR A 28 8.66 6.65 1.90
C THR A 28 8.63 7.03 0.42
N GLN A 29 8.80 6.06 -0.49
CA GLN A 29 8.77 6.32 -1.92
C GLN A 29 7.33 6.40 -2.43
N LYS A 30 7.03 7.49 -3.11
CA LYS A 30 5.75 7.66 -3.82
C LYS A 30 5.66 6.62 -4.95
N LEU A 31 4.58 5.86 -4.97
CA LEU A 31 4.37 4.78 -5.92
C LEU A 31 2.90 4.71 -6.33
N LEU A 32 2.66 4.32 -7.57
CA LEU A 32 1.36 4.01 -8.10
C LEU A 32 1.36 2.53 -8.50
N PHE A 33 0.35 1.80 -8.07
CA PHE A 33 0.22 0.38 -8.35
C PHE A 33 -1.21 0.00 -8.74
N HIS A 34 -1.30 -1.11 -9.47
CA HIS A 34 -2.52 -1.85 -9.70
C HIS A 34 -2.63 -2.96 -8.65
N GLY A 35 -3.72 -2.98 -7.90
CA GLY A 35 -3.93 -3.91 -6.81
C GLY A 35 -5.14 -4.80 -7.03
N THR A 36 -5.05 -6.03 -6.53
CA THR A 36 -6.18 -6.94 -6.37
C THR A 36 -6.22 -7.39 -4.93
N SER A 37 -7.38 -7.36 -4.28
CA SER A 37 -7.55 -7.83 -2.91
C SER A 37 -8.77 -8.72 -2.74
N LEU A 38 -8.69 -9.62 -1.77
CA LEU A 38 -9.80 -10.38 -1.22
C LEU A 38 -10.05 -9.84 0.19
N ILE A 39 -11.27 -9.37 0.44
CA ILE A 39 -11.73 -8.86 1.72
C ILE A 39 -12.66 -9.91 2.33
N LEU A 40 -12.21 -10.50 3.41
CA LEU A 40 -12.91 -11.49 4.21
C LEU A 40 -13.54 -10.80 5.41
N ARG A 41 -14.83 -11.01 5.65
CA ARG A 41 -15.54 -10.59 6.85
C ARG A 41 -15.94 -11.83 7.63
N PRO A 42 -15.17 -12.23 8.64
CA PRO A 42 -15.49 -13.39 9.46
C PRO A 42 -16.79 -13.18 10.25
N ASP A 43 -17.55 -14.26 10.42
CA ASP A 43 -18.62 -14.34 11.40
C ASP A 43 -17.99 -14.65 12.76
N TYR A 44 -17.72 -13.59 13.51
CA TYR A 44 -17.15 -13.68 14.85
C TYR A 44 -18.16 -14.15 15.90
N SER A 45 -19.45 -14.24 15.59
CA SER A 45 -20.49 -14.67 16.54
C SER A 45 -20.66 -16.18 16.55
N HIS A 46 -20.70 -16.81 15.37
CA HIS A 46 -20.93 -18.27 15.27
C HIS A 46 -19.67 -19.05 14.93
N HIS A 47 -18.60 -18.39 14.46
CA HIS A 47 -17.33 -19.03 14.07
C HIS A 47 -17.46 -20.15 13.03
N GLU A 48 -18.58 -20.21 12.31
CA GLU A 48 -18.79 -21.16 11.22
C GLU A 48 -18.21 -20.60 9.92
N ALA A 49 -17.32 -21.37 9.29
CA ALA A 49 -16.68 -20.96 8.04
C ALA A 49 -17.68 -20.61 6.93
N ALA A 50 -18.85 -21.26 6.92
CA ALA A 50 -19.91 -21.04 5.94
C ALA A 50 -20.57 -19.66 6.05
N ASN A 51 -20.48 -19.00 7.22
CA ASN A 51 -21.12 -17.71 7.47
C ASN A 51 -20.17 -16.53 7.23
N HIS A 52 -18.91 -16.80 6.90
CA HIS A 52 -17.97 -15.76 6.50
C HIS A 52 -18.34 -15.22 5.11
N THR A 53 -18.26 -13.90 4.93
CA THR A 53 -18.46 -13.29 3.60
C THR A 53 -17.14 -12.88 3.00
N ALA A 54 -17.05 -12.94 1.68
CA ALA A 54 -15.86 -12.57 0.94
C ALA A 54 -16.26 -11.70 -0.27
N THR A 55 -15.54 -10.61 -0.49
CA THR A 55 -15.64 -9.81 -1.71
C THR A 55 -14.23 -9.57 -2.24
N ALA A 56 -14.08 -9.50 -3.55
CA ALA A 56 -12.83 -9.11 -4.16
C ALA A 56 -12.88 -7.64 -4.57
N ALA A 57 -11.72 -7.02 -4.70
CA ALA A 57 -11.59 -5.69 -5.25
C ALA A 57 -10.42 -5.63 -6.22
N ASN A 58 -10.62 -4.90 -7.31
CA ASN A 58 -9.58 -4.54 -8.26
C ASN A 58 -9.48 -3.02 -8.28
N PHE A 59 -8.28 -2.47 -8.10
CA PHE A 59 -8.13 -1.05 -7.81
C PHE A 59 -6.79 -0.49 -8.26
N TYR A 60 -6.75 0.83 -8.39
CA TYR A 60 -5.52 1.59 -8.60
C TYR A 60 -5.28 2.47 -7.38
N CYS A 61 -4.05 2.47 -6.88
CA CYS A 61 -3.69 3.21 -5.68
C CYS A 61 -2.41 4.00 -5.89
N TYR A 62 -2.46 5.29 -5.55
CA TYR A 62 -1.27 6.10 -5.32
C TYR A 62 -0.99 6.12 -3.83
N PHE A 63 0.20 5.66 -3.47
CA PHE A 63 0.67 5.58 -2.11
C PHE A 63 1.90 6.46 -1.93
N GLY A 64 1.98 7.18 -0.83
CA GLY A 64 3.17 7.91 -0.41
C GLY A 64 3.32 7.95 1.11
N GLN A 65 4.42 8.54 1.57
CA GLN A 65 4.79 8.55 2.99
C GLN A 65 3.71 9.12 3.93
N THR A 66 2.91 10.05 3.43
CA THR A 66 1.93 10.79 4.22
C THR A 66 0.51 10.30 4.03
N GLY A 67 0.26 9.35 3.12
CA GLY A 67 -1.10 8.94 2.80
C GLY A 67 -1.22 8.20 1.47
N TYR A 68 -2.44 7.76 1.19
CA TYR A 68 -2.79 7.19 -0.11
C TYR A 68 -4.15 7.69 -0.59
N ILE A 69 -4.38 7.52 -1.89
CA ILE A 69 -5.69 7.64 -2.53
C ILE A 69 -5.83 6.50 -3.54
N SER A 70 -6.99 5.89 -3.59
CA SER A 70 -7.32 4.78 -4.46
C SER A 70 -8.74 4.89 -5.02
N PHE A 71 -8.98 4.21 -6.12
CA PHE A 71 -10.30 3.95 -6.68
C PHE A 71 -10.36 2.53 -7.21
N GLY A 72 -11.54 1.93 -7.23
CA GLY A 72 -11.68 0.56 -7.68
C GLY A 72 -13.09 0.05 -7.86
N TRP A 73 -13.17 -1.23 -8.18
CA TRP A 73 -14.40 -1.99 -8.41
C TRP A 73 -14.53 -3.08 -7.37
N TRP A 74 -15.76 -3.33 -6.94
CA TRP A 74 -16.13 -4.53 -6.21
C TRP A 74 -16.35 -5.66 -7.20
N LEU A 75 -15.80 -6.84 -6.88
CA LEU A 75 -15.92 -8.04 -7.67
C LEU A 75 -16.42 -9.20 -6.80
N PRO A 76 -17.13 -10.17 -7.39
CA PRO A 76 -17.33 -11.47 -6.73
C PRO A 76 -15.98 -12.08 -6.33
N ALA A 77 -15.92 -12.73 -5.17
CA ALA A 77 -14.74 -13.46 -4.72
C ALA A 77 -14.61 -14.81 -5.44
N SER A 78 -14.46 -14.78 -6.77
CA SER A 78 -14.37 -15.96 -7.61
C SER A 78 -13.32 -15.80 -8.71
N ALA A 79 -12.78 -16.92 -9.19
CA ALA A 79 -11.74 -16.92 -10.22
C ALA A 79 -12.27 -16.51 -11.61
N ASP A 80 -13.59 -16.58 -11.81
CA ASP A 80 -14.31 -16.22 -13.03
C ASP A 80 -14.95 -14.83 -12.97
N ALA A 81 -14.64 -14.04 -11.92
CA ALA A 81 -15.15 -12.68 -11.79
C ALA A 81 -14.75 -11.82 -13.00
N ASP A 82 -15.75 -11.19 -13.61
CA ASP A 82 -15.51 -10.33 -14.77
C ASP A 82 -14.77 -9.05 -14.35
N SER A 83 -13.50 -8.98 -14.73
CA SER A 83 -12.63 -7.83 -14.49
C SER A 83 -12.45 -6.94 -15.72
N THR A 84 -13.18 -7.21 -16.81
CA THR A 84 -13.19 -6.38 -18.02
C THR A 84 -13.43 -4.89 -17.73
N PRO A 85 -14.34 -4.47 -16.83
CA PRO A 85 -14.54 -3.04 -16.55
C PRO A 85 -13.41 -2.41 -15.71
N CYS A 86 -12.50 -3.22 -15.14
CA CYS A 86 -11.48 -2.78 -14.18
C CYS A 86 -10.26 -2.20 -14.90
N HIS A 87 -10.41 -1.00 -15.47
CA HIS A 87 -9.33 -0.30 -16.15
C HIS A 87 -9.33 1.19 -15.80
N PRO A 88 -8.15 1.85 -15.78
CA PRO A 88 -8.00 3.16 -15.17
C PRO A 88 -8.66 4.30 -15.95
N ASP A 89 -9.07 4.05 -17.21
CA ASP A 89 -9.86 4.98 -18.02
C ASP A 89 -11.38 4.81 -17.85
N ASN A 90 -11.84 3.85 -17.06
CA ASN A 90 -13.27 3.67 -16.79
C ASN A 90 -13.68 4.55 -15.60
N GLU A 91 -14.45 5.60 -15.85
CA GLU A 91 -15.00 6.47 -14.81
C GLU A 91 -16.12 5.80 -13.98
N GLN A 92 -16.65 4.66 -14.45
CA GLN A 92 -17.65 3.86 -13.74
C GLN A 92 -16.98 2.86 -12.78
N PHE A 93 -16.13 3.36 -11.89
CA PHE A 93 -15.64 2.62 -10.72
C PHE A 93 -16.68 2.65 -9.60
N ASP A 94 -16.62 1.71 -8.66
CA ASP A 94 -17.63 1.55 -7.62
C ASP A 94 -17.34 2.40 -6.40
N TRP A 95 -16.06 2.56 -6.05
CA TRP A 95 -15.64 3.22 -4.82
C TRP A 95 -14.33 3.98 -4.99
N PHE A 96 -14.14 4.98 -4.13
CA PHE A 96 -12.85 5.63 -3.94
C PHE A 96 -12.56 5.78 -2.45
N GLU A 97 -11.29 5.86 -2.13
CA GLU A 97 -10.81 5.75 -0.77
C GLU A 97 -9.53 6.56 -0.61
N TYR A 98 -9.34 7.17 0.55
CA TYR A 98 -8.15 7.93 0.84
C TYR A 98 -7.90 8.05 2.34
N THR A 99 -6.66 8.33 2.70
CA THR A 99 -6.28 8.66 4.08
C THR A 99 -6.56 10.12 4.38
N THR A 100 -7.15 10.41 5.53
CA THR A 100 -7.35 11.80 6.01
C THR A 100 -6.23 12.26 6.93
N SER A 101 -5.43 11.34 7.45
CA SER A 101 -4.31 11.61 8.34
C SER A 101 -3.00 11.01 7.82
N LYS A 102 -1.90 11.42 8.44
CA LYS A 102 -0.58 10.87 8.13
C LYS A 102 -0.52 9.41 8.54
N ILE A 103 -0.02 8.56 7.65
CA ILE A 103 0.24 7.15 7.94
C ILE A 103 1.37 7.03 8.98
N GLU A 104 1.13 6.24 10.03
CA GLU A 104 2.09 5.96 11.09
C GLU A 104 2.65 4.55 10.97
N CYS A 105 3.92 4.43 10.60
CA CYS A 105 4.57 3.14 10.40
C CYS A 105 5.56 2.82 11.51
N THR A 106 5.49 1.57 11.98
CA THR A 106 6.54 0.86 12.70
C THR A 106 7.37 0.04 11.70
N THR A 107 8.33 -0.75 12.20
CA THR A 107 9.15 -1.63 11.35
C THR A 107 8.36 -2.72 10.63
N THR A 108 7.18 -3.10 11.14
CA THR A 108 6.41 -4.24 10.59
C THR A 108 4.97 -3.90 10.21
N LYS A 109 4.44 -2.77 10.69
CA LYS A 109 3.02 -2.40 10.54
C LYS A 109 2.88 -0.91 10.30
N CYS A 110 1.92 -0.53 9.48
CA CYS A 110 1.49 0.84 9.30
C CYS A 110 0.03 0.99 9.70
N HIS A 111 -0.25 2.06 10.43
CA HIS A 111 -1.58 2.50 10.82
C HIS A 111 -2.00 3.66 9.93
N ALA A 112 -3.22 3.59 9.41
CA ALA A 112 -3.80 4.67 8.63
C ALA A 112 -5.26 4.85 9.02
N HIS A 113 -5.66 6.11 9.18
CA HIS A 113 -7.07 6.47 9.22
C HIS A 113 -7.53 6.78 7.81
N MET A 114 -8.63 6.18 7.39
CA MET A 114 -9.09 6.27 6.01
C MET A 114 -10.60 6.45 5.93
N VAL A 115 -11.04 6.96 4.79
CA VAL A 115 -12.46 7.12 4.47
C VAL A 115 -12.71 6.53 3.09
N ASN A 116 -13.70 5.65 2.99
CA ASN A 116 -14.16 5.05 1.74
C ASN A 116 -15.55 5.58 1.37
N TRP A 117 -15.75 5.85 0.08
CA TRP A 117 -16.97 6.41 -0.46
C TRP A 117 -17.42 5.64 -1.70
N ASP A 118 -18.72 5.40 -1.81
CA ASP A 118 -19.32 4.96 -3.06
C ASP A 118 -19.18 6.06 -4.14
N ASN A 119 -18.87 5.65 -5.37
CA ASN A 119 -18.75 6.53 -6.53
C ASN A 119 -20.13 6.90 -7.12
N VAL A 120 -21.02 7.39 -6.28
CA VAL A 120 -22.36 7.82 -6.68
C VAL A 120 -22.45 9.36 -6.76
N PRO A 121 -23.45 9.92 -7.45
CA PRO A 121 -23.70 11.36 -7.41
C PRO A 121 -24.09 11.81 -5.99
N LYS A 122 -23.32 12.74 -5.41
CA LYS A 122 -23.59 13.37 -4.10
C LYS A 122 -23.83 12.34 -2.96
N PRO A 123 -22.82 11.53 -2.59
CA PRO A 123 -22.96 10.65 -1.44
C PRO A 123 -23.20 11.48 -0.18
N LYS A 124 -24.06 11.00 0.72
CA LYS A 124 -24.43 11.72 1.96
C LYS A 124 -23.49 11.43 3.12
N GLN A 125 -22.86 10.27 3.12
CA GLN A 125 -21.95 9.78 4.16
C GLN A 125 -20.95 8.80 3.54
N PRO A 126 -19.78 8.59 4.18
CA PRO A 126 -18.86 7.53 3.80
C PRO A 126 -19.55 6.17 3.81
N PHE A 127 -19.08 5.26 2.95
CA PHE A 127 -19.48 3.85 3.02
C PHE A 127 -18.93 3.23 4.32
N PHE A 128 -17.69 3.57 4.67
CA PHE A 128 -17.11 3.39 6.00
C PHE A 128 -15.95 4.37 6.23
N GLU A 129 -15.61 4.58 7.49
CA GLU A 129 -14.50 5.40 7.98
C GLU A 129 -13.91 4.70 9.19
N GLU A 130 -12.69 4.18 9.05
CA GLU A 130 -12.09 3.28 10.03
C GLU A 130 -10.56 3.45 10.08
N ASP A 131 -9.98 2.99 11.19
CA ASP A 131 -8.53 2.82 11.31
C ASP A 131 -8.13 1.44 10.78
N TYR A 132 -7.08 1.41 9.96
CA TYR A 132 -6.56 0.20 9.34
C TYR A 132 -5.13 -0.03 9.73
N VAL A 133 -4.80 -1.31 9.89
CA VAL A 133 -3.43 -1.78 10.00
C VAL A 133 -3.08 -2.58 8.75
N PHE A 134 -2.00 -2.21 8.09
CA PHE A 134 -1.47 -3.00 6.97
C PHE A 134 0.00 -3.35 7.18
N GLN A 135 0.35 -4.53 6.69
CA GLN A 135 1.69 -5.09 6.74
C GLN A 135 1.96 -5.91 5.49
N THR A 136 3.21 -5.95 5.05
CA THR A 136 3.64 -6.85 3.99
C THR A 136 3.91 -8.22 4.60
N VAL A 137 3.35 -9.28 4.01
CA VAL A 137 3.61 -10.65 4.44
C VAL A 137 4.35 -11.36 3.31
N ASN A 138 5.60 -11.73 3.55
CA ASN A 138 6.36 -12.57 2.61
C ASN A 138 5.75 -13.97 2.61
N SER A 139 4.83 -14.25 1.69
CA SER A 139 4.24 -15.58 1.53
C SER A 139 4.93 -16.32 0.40
N LEU A 140 5.77 -17.29 0.80
CA LEU A 140 6.26 -18.42 0.02
C LEU A 140 7.18 -18.10 -1.18
N SER A 141 8.08 -19.03 -1.46
CA SER A 141 9.21 -18.91 -2.40
C SER A 141 8.88 -18.23 -3.72
N ASP A 142 9.57 -17.11 -3.98
CA ASP A 142 10.01 -16.37 -5.17
C ASP A 142 9.12 -16.28 -6.44
N ASN A 143 8.17 -17.19 -6.66
CA ASN A 143 7.38 -17.27 -7.90
C ASN A 143 5.89 -16.89 -7.73
N ALA A 144 5.37 -16.77 -6.50
CA ALA A 144 3.95 -16.50 -6.25
C ALA A 144 3.58 -15.01 -6.14
N GLY A 145 4.56 -14.11 -6.22
CA GLY A 145 4.38 -12.69 -5.93
C GLY A 145 4.31 -12.39 -4.43
N ARG A 146 4.34 -11.11 -4.07
CA ARG A 146 4.21 -10.68 -2.66
C ARG A 146 2.76 -10.38 -2.31
N PHE A 147 2.37 -10.82 -1.13
CA PHE A 147 1.04 -10.55 -0.58
C PHE A 147 1.13 -9.46 0.47
N HIS A 148 0.14 -8.58 0.46
CA HIS A 148 -0.07 -7.57 1.48
C HIS A 148 -1.27 -7.98 2.31
N LEU A 149 -1.11 -7.94 3.63
CA LEU A 149 -2.19 -8.20 4.58
C LEU A 149 -2.62 -6.87 5.20
N GLY A 150 -3.90 -6.57 5.14
CA GLY A 150 -4.55 -5.51 5.88
C GLY A 150 -5.60 -6.08 6.82
N TYR A 151 -5.83 -5.43 7.96
CA TYR A 151 -6.99 -5.67 8.80
C TYR A 151 -7.51 -4.35 9.35
N PHE A 152 -8.80 -4.30 9.59
CA PHE A 152 -9.47 -3.16 10.20
C PHE A 152 -9.22 -3.22 11.70
N ASP A 153 -8.77 -2.13 12.30
CA ASP A 153 -8.32 -2.05 13.70
C ASP A 153 -9.52 -1.92 14.66
N GLY A 154 -10.41 -2.90 14.61
CA GLY A 154 -11.67 -2.94 15.36
C GLY A 154 -12.14 -4.36 15.65
N GLU A 155 -12.94 -4.52 16.71
CA GLU A 155 -13.59 -5.80 17.02
C GLU A 155 -14.54 -6.18 15.88
N GLY A 156 -14.36 -7.39 15.33
CA GLY A 156 -15.13 -7.85 14.19
C GLY A 156 -14.68 -7.30 12.83
N GLY A 157 -13.53 -6.60 12.78
CA GLY A 157 -12.99 -5.99 11.57
C GLY A 157 -12.71 -6.99 10.44
N ALA A 158 -12.81 -6.53 9.19
CA ALA A 158 -12.52 -7.39 8.05
C ALA A 158 -11.00 -7.64 7.90
N LEU A 159 -10.65 -8.66 7.14
CA LEU A 159 -9.27 -9.00 6.76
C LEU A 159 -9.14 -8.83 5.24
N ALA A 160 -8.13 -8.11 4.78
CA ALA A 160 -7.82 -7.95 3.38
C ALA A 160 -6.49 -8.64 3.05
N VAL A 161 -6.48 -9.50 2.02
CA VAL A 161 -5.25 -10.06 1.45
C VAL A 161 -5.19 -9.66 -0.01
N GLY A 162 -4.08 -9.07 -0.45
CA GLY A 162 -3.97 -8.61 -1.83
C GLY A 162 -2.59 -8.67 -2.41
N THR A 163 -2.52 -8.44 -3.72
CA THR A 163 -1.30 -8.26 -4.48
C THR A 163 -1.21 -6.82 -4.96
N ALA A 164 0.03 -6.35 -5.14
CA ALA A 164 0.31 -5.04 -5.72
C ALA A 164 1.28 -5.21 -6.88
N ARG A 165 0.88 -4.80 -8.08
CA ARG A 165 1.74 -4.68 -9.26
C ARG A 165 2.12 -3.22 -9.42
N PRO A 166 3.37 -2.83 -9.14
CA PRO A 166 3.84 -1.47 -9.36
C PRO A 166 3.66 -1.06 -10.83
N LEU A 167 3.14 0.14 -11.06
CA LEU A 167 3.04 0.77 -12.38
C LEU A 167 4.05 1.91 -12.55
N SER A 168 4.50 2.48 -11.44
CA SER A 168 5.53 3.51 -11.43
C SER A 168 6.89 2.98 -11.88
N PHE A 169 7.72 3.88 -12.41
CA PHE A 169 9.14 3.62 -12.68
C PHE A 169 9.40 2.49 -13.71
N ASN A 170 8.46 2.26 -14.64
CA ASN A 170 8.56 1.22 -15.67
C ASN A 170 7.93 1.72 -16.99
N GLU A 171 8.68 1.60 -18.09
CA GLU A 171 8.24 1.98 -19.44
C GLU A 171 7.06 1.11 -19.92
N GLU A 172 7.08 -0.19 -19.64
CA GLU A 172 6.05 -1.14 -20.08
C GLU A 172 4.66 -0.81 -19.50
N THR A 173 4.63 -0.25 -18.29
CA THR A 173 3.41 0.12 -17.58
C THR A 173 3.15 1.63 -17.61
N GLU A 174 3.97 2.43 -18.29
CA GLU A 174 3.87 3.89 -18.26
C GLU A 174 2.50 4.38 -18.74
N ALA A 175 2.00 3.82 -19.83
CA ALA A 175 0.69 4.19 -20.36
C ALA A 175 -0.43 3.94 -19.34
N GLU A 176 -0.40 2.79 -18.66
CA GLU A 176 -1.35 2.44 -17.61
C GLU A 176 -1.20 3.35 -16.38
N CYS A 177 0.03 3.59 -15.94
CA CYS A 177 0.34 4.50 -14.84
C CYS A 177 -0.23 5.90 -15.10
N ARG A 178 -0.01 6.45 -16.30
CA ARG A 178 -0.50 7.80 -16.65
C ARG A 178 -2.02 7.87 -16.66
N LYS A 179 -2.70 6.81 -17.08
CA LYS A 179 -4.16 6.71 -17.04
C LYS A 179 -4.65 6.70 -15.60
N ALA A 180 -4.07 5.85 -14.76
CA ALA A 180 -4.45 5.75 -13.35
C ALA A 180 -4.20 7.05 -12.58
N LEU A 181 -3.05 7.70 -12.80
CA LEU A 181 -2.72 8.98 -12.17
C LEU A 181 -3.69 10.09 -12.59
N ARG A 182 -4.11 10.12 -13.86
CA ARG A 182 -5.14 11.06 -14.32
C ARG A 182 -6.47 10.81 -13.62
N MET A 183 -6.89 9.55 -13.49
CA MET A 183 -8.13 9.20 -12.80
C MET A 183 -8.09 9.61 -11.34
N LEU A 184 -7.01 9.32 -10.61
CA LEU A 184 -6.86 9.74 -9.21
C LEU A 184 -6.96 11.26 -9.03
N ARG A 185 -6.30 12.03 -9.92
CA ARG A 185 -6.42 13.50 -9.93
C ARG A 185 -7.84 13.95 -10.25
N HIS A 186 -8.53 13.27 -11.17
CA HIS A 186 -9.93 13.53 -11.48
C HIS A 186 -10.82 13.28 -10.25
N VAL A 187 -10.65 12.15 -9.56
CA VAL A 187 -11.37 11.83 -8.32
C VAL A 187 -11.11 12.91 -7.27
N GLN A 188 -9.86 13.26 -7.01
CA GLN A 188 -9.49 14.31 -6.06
C GLN A 188 -10.19 15.64 -6.38
N ALA A 189 -10.12 16.09 -7.64
CA ALA A 189 -10.68 17.36 -8.06
C ALA A 189 -12.22 17.37 -8.03
N THR A 190 -12.87 16.36 -8.60
CA THR A 190 -14.33 16.26 -8.71
C THR A 190 -14.98 16.08 -7.34
N ARG A 191 -14.34 15.31 -6.45
CA ARG A 191 -14.82 15.07 -5.09
C ARG A 191 -14.35 16.10 -4.07
N LYS A 192 -13.50 17.06 -4.48
CA LYS A 192 -12.89 18.10 -3.64
C LYS A 192 -12.18 17.54 -2.41
N ILE A 193 -11.42 16.47 -2.61
CA ILE A 193 -10.70 15.79 -1.53
C ILE A 193 -9.47 16.61 -1.16
N GLU A 194 -9.38 16.99 0.10
CA GLU A 194 -8.18 17.60 0.69
C GLU A 194 -7.24 16.49 1.15
N LEU A 195 -6.25 16.15 0.32
CA LEU A 195 -5.22 15.18 0.66
C LEU A 195 -4.10 15.87 1.47
N PRO A 196 -3.51 15.19 2.48
CA PRO A 196 -2.35 15.72 3.20
C PRO A 196 -1.05 15.66 2.38
N PHE A 197 -1.16 15.47 1.06
CA PHE A 197 -0.05 15.27 0.13
C PHE A 197 -0.41 15.62 -1.31
N GLU A 198 0.63 15.77 -2.13
CA GLU A 198 0.50 16.04 -3.57
C GLU A 198 0.70 14.77 -4.41
N LEU A 199 -0.19 14.59 -5.39
CA LEU A 199 -0.10 13.56 -6.43
C LEU A 199 0.96 13.93 -7.49
N SER A 200 2.22 13.61 -7.22
CA SER A 200 3.33 13.84 -8.17
C SER A 200 3.28 12.89 -9.37
N ASP A 201 3.92 13.28 -10.47
CA ASP A 201 4.16 12.33 -11.58
C ASP A 201 5.18 11.27 -11.14
N VAL A 202 4.79 10.00 -11.27
CA VAL A 202 5.58 8.81 -10.92
C VAL A 202 5.64 7.82 -12.08
N CYS A 203 5.22 8.26 -13.28
CA CYS A 203 5.09 7.41 -14.47
C CYS A 203 6.26 7.60 -15.45
N GLY A 204 6.70 6.50 -16.06
CA GLY A 204 7.91 6.45 -16.91
C GLY A 204 9.13 6.03 -16.10
N GLU A 205 10.34 6.16 -16.66
CA GLU A 205 11.57 5.81 -15.94
C GLU A 205 11.78 6.68 -14.71
N ALA A 206 12.29 6.06 -13.63
CA ALA A 206 12.84 6.83 -12.52
C ALA A 206 13.95 7.74 -13.08
N THR A 207 13.83 9.06 -12.92
CA THR A 207 14.87 10.01 -13.34
C THR A 207 16.06 9.89 -12.39
N ILE A 208 16.82 8.81 -12.52
CA ILE A 208 18.04 8.59 -11.75
C ILE A 208 19.12 9.32 -12.49
N SER A 209 19.59 10.40 -11.87
CA SER A 209 20.83 11.06 -12.26
C SER A 209 21.88 9.98 -12.51
N LYS A 210 22.35 9.83 -13.75
CA LYS A 210 23.32 8.83 -14.19
C LYS A 210 24.55 8.78 -13.27
N ALA A 211 24.50 7.92 -12.26
CA ALA A 211 25.66 7.38 -11.58
C ALA A 211 25.49 5.87 -11.66
N GLY A 212 26.34 5.24 -12.48
CA GLY A 212 26.19 3.87 -12.95
C GLY A 212 25.94 2.87 -11.82
N GLY A 213 24.79 2.21 -11.91
CA GLY A 213 24.45 1.02 -11.18
C GLY A 213 23.24 0.42 -11.87
N THR A 214 23.38 -0.81 -12.38
CA THR A 214 22.28 -1.60 -12.91
C THR A 214 21.24 -1.73 -11.80
N GLN A 215 20.14 -0.99 -11.91
CA GLN A 215 19.04 -1.13 -10.97
C GLN A 215 18.08 -2.20 -11.47
N THR A 216 18.02 -3.27 -10.69
CA THR A 216 16.94 -4.26 -10.71
C THR A 216 15.61 -3.52 -10.51
N PRO A 217 14.52 -3.89 -11.23
CA PRO A 217 13.20 -3.31 -11.00
C PRO A 217 12.85 -3.34 -9.51
N LEU A 218 12.26 -2.25 -9.01
CA LEU A 218 11.94 -1.99 -7.60
C LEU A 218 11.52 -3.28 -6.86
N ALA A 219 12.47 -3.84 -6.12
CA ALA A 219 12.12 -4.62 -4.96
C ALA A 219 11.50 -3.63 -3.98
N LEU A 220 10.19 -3.70 -3.70
CA LEU A 220 9.67 -3.18 -2.42
C LEU A 220 10.57 -3.83 -1.36
N PRO A 221 11.35 -3.12 -0.56
CA PRO A 221 12.45 -3.81 0.12
C PRO A 221 11.94 -4.81 1.15
N TRP A 222 12.53 -5.99 1.03
CA TRP A 222 12.65 -6.93 2.12
C TRP A 222 13.41 -6.26 3.26
N VAL A 223 12.93 -6.37 4.50
CA VAL A 223 13.77 -6.69 5.67
C VAL A 223 12.96 -7.48 6.72
N GLY A 224 13.52 -8.62 7.16
CA GLY A 224 13.26 -9.26 8.45
C GLY A 224 12.37 -10.48 8.43
#